data_AF-A0A2V1NB85-F1
#
_entry.id   AF-A0A2V1NB85-F1
#
_cell.length_a   1.000
_cell.length_b   1.000
_cell.length_c   1.000
_cell.angle_alpha   90.00
_cell.angle_beta   90.00
_cell.angle_gamma   90.00
#
_symmetry.space_group_name_H-M   'P 1'
#
loop_
_entity.id
_entity.type
_entity.pdbx_description
1 polymer ?
#
loop_
_entity_poly.entity_id
_entity_poly.type
_entity_poly.pdbx_seq_one_letter_code
_entity_poly.pdbx_strand_id
1 'polypeptide(L)'
;MLSAEERLPQARALVEEGHYFVLHAPRQTGKTTALATLARSLTASGRYAAVRFSCENAEVAGEDYGRAEDQVLEAIREVTKAGWFPDELAPPATWPDAVPGARLQVGLAEWARSCPRPLVLFFDEIDALRGDSLRSILRQLRNGFTGVREEFPHSVALCGLRDVRDYKAASGGDPGRLGTSSPFNIKIASLRLGDFTEAETAELYRQHTAETGQEFTPDAIERAFCYTQGQPWLVNALAYEIIRWMEVPPSEPITAEHVDEAKERLILARATHLDSLVAKLGEDRVRRVIEPLIAGELPDGGVTYDDDRSYVRDLGLIAPNSPVRVANPIYREVIVRVLGSSAEDAVTDTPSSFRLPDGRIDMDKLLRSFAAFWRENGEILASGSTYPEAAAQLVMMAYLHRIVNGAGFIDREYGVGRRRIDLLIRQPYTNESDGSRAVQREALELKVWRQGRPDPLTDGLAQLDDYLDRTELPTGTLVVFDTRPEAAPVHDRTAFSTQTTPSGRTVTLLRA
;
A
#
# COMPACT_ATOMS: atom_id res chain seq x y z
N MET A 1 -4.58 8.97 19.25
CA MET A 1 -5.22 8.43 18.02
C MET A 1 -6.30 9.39 17.55
N LEU A 2 -6.37 9.66 16.23
CA LEU A 2 -7.50 10.39 15.65
C LEU A 2 -8.82 9.69 15.94
N SER A 3 -9.87 10.45 16.21
CA SER A 3 -11.16 9.90 16.57
C SER A 3 -11.81 9.19 15.38
N ALA A 4 -12.63 8.17 15.67
CA ALA A 4 -13.40 7.51 14.61
C ALA A 4 -14.40 8.47 13.93
N GLU A 5 -14.84 9.51 14.66
CA GLU A 5 -15.77 10.53 14.16
C GLU A 5 -15.10 11.47 13.15
N GLU A 6 -13.84 11.83 13.35
CA GLU A 6 -13.06 12.58 12.35
C GLU A 6 -12.78 11.74 11.10
N ARG A 7 -12.55 10.44 11.29
CA ARG A 7 -12.20 9.50 10.22
C ARG A 7 -13.41 9.02 9.41
N LEU A 8 -14.60 9.00 10.02
CA LEU A 8 -15.86 8.56 9.43
C LEU A 8 -17.02 9.50 9.81
N PRO A 9 -16.97 10.79 9.39
CA PRO A 9 -17.93 11.80 9.86
C PRO A 9 -19.37 11.45 9.47
N GLN A 10 -19.56 10.76 8.35
CA GLN A 10 -20.87 10.33 7.86
C GLN A 10 -21.38 9.05 8.54
N ALA A 11 -20.52 8.23 9.15
CA ALA A 11 -20.95 6.94 9.71
C ALA A 11 -21.93 7.13 10.88
N ARG A 12 -21.71 8.17 11.70
CA ARG A 12 -22.62 8.49 12.81
C ARG A 12 -24.00 8.92 12.31
N ALA A 13 -24.06 9.79 11.31
CA ALA A 13 -25.32 10.21 10.70
C ALA A 13 -26.09 9.03 10.10
N LEU A 14 -25.40 8.15 9.37
CA LEU A 14 -26.01 6.94 8.80
C LEU A 14 -26.54 5.99 9.88
N VAL A 15 -25.83 5.86 11.01
CA VAL A 15 -26.32 5.09 12.16
C VAL A 15 -27.56 5.74 12.76
N GLU A 16 -27.57 7.06 12.95
CA GLU A 16 -28.71 7.80 13.51
C GLU A 16 -29.96 7.76 12.61
N GLU A 17 -29.76 7.69 11.28
CA GLU A 17 -30.82 7.51 10.29
C GLU A 17 -31.27 6.03 10.14
N GLY A 18 -30.62 5.11 10.86
CA GLY A 18 -30.89 3.67 10.78
C GLY A 18 -30.57 3.06 9.41
N HIS A 19 -29.55 3.56 8.73
CA HIS A 19 -29.19 3.10 7.39
C HIS A 19 -28.26 1.88 7.43
N TYR A 20 -28.45 0.97 6.48
CA TYR A 20 -27.48 -0.08 6.23
C TYR A 20 -26.48 0.45 5.19
N PHE A 21 -25.20 0.33 5.50
CA PHE A 21 -24.14 0.90 4.68
C PHE A 21 -22.94 -0.03 4.58
N VAL A 22 -22.07 0.29 3.62
CA VAL A 22 -20.81 -0.43 3.41
C VAL A 22 -19.68 0.50 3.74
N LEU A 23 -18.71 0.00 4.48
CA LEU A 23 -17.44 0.65 4.70
C LEU A 23 -16.36 -0.15 3.96
N HIS A 24 -15.83 0.41 2.88
CA HIS A 24 -14.71 -0.21 2.18
C HIS A 24 -13.44 0.59 2.45
N ALA A 25 -12.35 -0.12 2.69
CA ALA A 25 -11.06 0.51 2.91
C ALA A 25 -9.95 -0.44 2.49
N PRO A 26 -8.86 0.06 1.86
CA PRO A 26 -7.67 -0.72 1.66
C PRO A 26 -7.16 -1.34 2.97
N ARG A 27 -6.36 -2.41 2.86
CA ARG A 27 -5.71 -3.05 4.01
C ARG A 27 -4.98 -1.99 4.84
N GLN A 28 -5.12 -2.11 6.16
CA GLN A 28 -4.37 -1.31 7.14
C GLN A 28 -4.57 0.20 7.13
N THR A 29 -5.77 0.64 6.75
CA THR A 29 -6.24 2.03 6.88
C THR A 29 -6.77 2.38 8.28
N GLY A 30 -6.57 1.49 9.27
CA GLY A 30 -7.09 1.66 10.63
C GLY A 30 -8.59 1.37 10.77
N LYS A 31 -9.20 0.67 9.78
CA LYS A 31 -10.64 0.34 9.74
C LYS A 31 -11.13 -0.33 11.03
N THR A 32 -10.48 -1.42 11.43
CA THR A 32 -10.83 -2.16 12.66
C THR A 32 -10.80 -1.26 13.90
N THR A 33 -9.76 -0.44 14.03
CA THR A 33 -9.60 0.49 15.15
C THR A 33 -10.66 1.58 15.15
N ALA A 34 -10.94 2.18 13.98
CA ALA A 34 -11.97 3.20 13.81
C ALA A 34 -13.36 2.64 14.17
N LEU A 35 -13.71 1.44 13.67
CA LEU A 35 -14.98 0.78 13.95
C LEU A 35 -15.12 0.40 15.43
N ALA A 36 -14.06 -0.13 16.05
CA ALA A 36 -14.09 -0.47 17.47
C ALA A 36 -14.27 0.77 18.37
N THR A 37 -13.65 1.90 18.00
CA THR A 37 -13.83 3.16 18.72
C THR A 37 -15.23 3.76 18.48
N LEU A 38 -15.76 3.67 17.25
CA LEU A 38 -17.12 4.10 16.95
C LEU A 38 -18.17 3.28 17.73
N ALA A 39 -18.04 1.95 17.76
CA ALA A 39 -18.92 1.08 18.54
C ALA A 39 -18.91 1.42 20.03
N ARG A 40 -17.72 1.65 20.60
CA ARG A 40 -17.58 2.08 22.01
C ARG A 40 -18.22 3.45 22.26
N SER A 41 -18.00 4.43 21.39
CA SER A 41 -18.63 5.77 21.49
C SER A 41 -20.16 5.69 21.43
N LEU A 42 -20.71 4.92 20.48
CA LEU A 42 -22.15 4.74 20.33
C LEU A 42 -22.78 4.08 21.56
N THR A 43 -22.15 3.03 22.11
CA THR A 43 -22.62 2.36 23.33
C THR A 43 -22.51 3.28 24.55
N ALA A 44 -21.39 4.01 24.69
CA ALA A 44 -21.17 4.96 25.78
C ALA A 44 -22.14 6.15 25.73
N SER A 45 -22.68 6.50 24.56
CA SER A 45 -23.70 7.56 24.42
C SER A 45 -25.04 7.25 25.12
N GLY A 46 -25.24 5.99 25.54
CA GLY A 46 -26.49 5.54 26.15
C GLY A 46 -27.63 5.26 25.16
N ARG A 47 -27.47 5.64 23.87
CA ARG A 47 -28.54 5.53 22.86
C ARG A 47 -28.59 4.20 22.11
N TYR A 48 -27.46 3.50 21.99
CA TYR A 48 -27.34 2.31 21.15
C TYR A 48 -26.67 1.16 21.90
N ALA A 49 -26.93 -0.07 21.45
CA ALA A 49 -26.12 -1.24 21.74
C ALA A 49 -25.28 -1.54 20.50
N ALA A 50 -24.06 -1.00 20.48
CA ALA A 50 -23.20 -1.04 19.30
C ALA A 50 -22.03 -2.01 19.49
N VAL A 51 -21.82 -2.89 18.52
CA VAL A 51 -20.76 -3.91 18.59
C VAL A 51 -20.06 -4.09 17.25
N ARG A 52 -18.74 -4.29 17.30
CA ARG A 52 -17.91 -4.73 16.17
C ARG A 52 -17.43 -6.14 16.44
N PHE A 53 -17.57 -7.02 15.45
CA PHE A 53 -17.02 -8.38 15.48
C PHE A 53 -16.36 -8.69 14.13
N SER A 54 -15.41 -9.62 14.12
CA SER A 54 -14.76 -10.07 12.89
C SER A 54 -15.48 -11.29 12.31
N CYS A 55 -15.62 -11.32 10.99
CA CYS A 55 -16.13 -12.45 10.23
C CYS A 55 -15.01 -13.42 9.79
N GLU A 56 -13.73 -13.17 10.09
CA GLU A 56 -12.61 -14.03 9.66
C GLU A 56 -12.73 -15.46 10.17
N ASN A 57 -13.21 -15.66 11.41
CA ASN A 57 -13.43 -16.98 11.97
C ASN A 57 -14.46 -17.82 11.17
N ALA A 58 -15.29 -17.16 10.36
CA ALA A 58 -16.26 -17.80 9.49
C ALA A 58 -15.70 -18.20 8.11
N GLU A 59 -14.46 -17.82 7.77
CA GLU A 59 -13.81 -18.20 6.50
C GLU A 59 -13.70 -19.72 6.36
N VAL A 60 -13.42 -20.43 7.47
CA VAL A 60 -13.26 -21.89 7.48
C VAL A 60 -14.53 -22.67 7.14
N ALA A 61 -15.69 -22.00 7.13
CA ALA A 61 -16.94 -22.61 6.69
C ALA A 61 -16.97 -22.84 5.17
N GLY A 62 -16.18 -22.11 4.38
CA GLY A 62 -16.21 -22.22 2.92
C GLY A 62 -17.61 -21.95 2.37
N GLU A 63 -18.18 -22.94 1.69
CA GLU A 63 -19.54 -22.89 1.11
C GLU A 63 -20.65 -23.36 2.09
N ASP A 64 -20.29 -23.85 3.29
CA ASP A 64 -21.25 -24.26 4.32
C ASP A 64 -21.85 -23.04 5.03
N TYR A 65 -22.89 -22.48 4.43
CA TYR A 65 -23.56 -21.28 4.94
C TYR A 65 -24.18 -21.48 6.33
N GLY A 66 -24.60 -22.69 6.69
CA GLY A 66 -25.14 -22.97 8.03
C GLY A 66 -24.06 -22.85 9.10
N ARG A 67 -22.87 -23.42 8.84
CA ARG A 67 -21.70 -23.26 9.70
C ARG A 67 -21.21 -21.81 9.76
N ALA A 68 -21.25 -21.10 8.64
CA ALA A 68 -20.89 -19.67 8.60
C ALA A 68 -21.82 -18.82 9.49
N GLU A 69 -23.12 -19.08 9.46
CA GLU A 69 -24.11 -18.42 10.33
C GLU A 69 -23.81 -18.65 11.80
N ASP A 70 -23.54 -19.91 12.19
CA ASP A 70 -23.21 -20.27 13.57
C ASP A 70 -21.93 -19.55 14.03
N GLN A 71 -20.91 -19.50 13.19
CA GLN A 71 -19.64 -18.84 13.51
C GLN A 71 -19.77 -17.32 13.64
N VAL A 72 -20.63 -16.67 12.84
CA VAL A 72 -20.92 -15.25 12.97
C VAL A 72 -21.69 -14.94 14.26
N LEU A 73 -22.71 -15.74 14.58
CA LEU A 73 -23.47 -15.61 15.82
C LEU A 73 -22.60 -15.84 17.07
N GLU A 74 -21.64 -16.78 16.98
CA GLU A 74 -20.67 -17.01 18.05
C GLU A 74 -19.68 -15.84 18.17
N ALA A 75 -19.18 -15.30 17.05
CA ALA A 75 -18.29 -14.12 17.07
C ALA A 75 -18.94 -12.90 17.74
N ILE A 76 -20.23 -12.67 17.48
CA ILE A 76 -21.04 -11.64 18.16
C ILE A 76 -21.05 -11.89 19.67
N ARG A 77 -21.40 -13.12 20.06
CA ARG A 77 -21.51 -13.51 21.47
C ARG A 77 -20.19 -13.31 22.21
N GLU A 78 -19.09 -13.78 21.65
CA GLU A 78 -17.76 -13.67 22.26
C GLU A 78 -17.35 -12.22 22.50
N VAL A 79 -17.56 -11.31 21.53
CA VAL A 79 -17.19 -9.91 21.74
C VAL A 79 -18.09 -9.20 22.76
N THR A 80 -19.35 -9.61 22.91
CA THR A 80 -20.26 -9.06 23.93
C THR A 80 -19.97 -9.54 25.35
N LYS A 81 -19.19 -10.61 25.52
CA LYS A 81 -18.68 -11.05 26.83
C LYS A 81 -17.50 -10.22 27.33
N ALA A 82 -16.94 -9.35 26.48
CA ALA A 82 -15.83 -8.50 26.87
C ALA A 82 -16.30 -7.47 27.91
N GLY A 83 -15.54 -7.27 28.99
CA GLY A 83 -15.95 -6.48 30.16
C GLY A 83 -16.21 -4.98 29.93
N TRP A 84 -16.14 -4.49 28.69
CA TRP A 84 -16.55 -3.12 28.33
C TRP A 84 -18.01 -3.03 27.88
N PHE A 85 -18.63 -4.13 27.46
CA PHE A 85 -19.99 -4.17 26.95
C PHE A 85 -20.97 -4.49 28.09
N PRO A 86 -22.04 -3.71 28.32
CA PRO A 86 -22.96 -3.95 29.43
C PRO A 86 -23.76 -5.25 29.27
N ASP A 87 -23.84 -6.04 30.34
CA ASP A 87 -24.59 -7.32 30.37
C ASP A 87 -26.07 -7.16 29.99
N GLU A 88 -26.69 -6.02 30.34
CA GLU A 88 -28.09 -5.69 29.99
C GLU A 88 -28.32 -5.55 28.48
N LEU A 89 -27.26 -5.33 27.70
CA LEU A 89 -27.33 -5.18 26.23
C LEU A 89 -26.93 -6.48 25.51
N ALA A 90 -26.47 -7.50 26.24
CA ALA A 90 -25.92 -8.73 25.67
C ALA A 90 -26.98 -9.53 24.87
N PRO A 91 -26.56 -10.33 23.89
CA PRO A 91 -27.44 -11.25 23.18
C PRO A 91 -28.04 -12.31 24.11
N PRO A 92 -29.12 -13.00 23.69
CA PRO A 92 -29.70 -14.07 24.48
C PRO A 92 -28.69 -15.18 24.79
N ALA A 93 -28.79 -15.76 25.99
CA ALA A 93 -27.88 -16.80 26.47
C ALA A 93 -27.81 -18.03 25.55
N THR A 94 -28.87 -18.30 24.79
CA THR A 94 -28.89 -19.31 23.73
C THR A 94 -29.58 -18.68 22.51
N TRP A 95 -28.95 -18.81 21.34
CA TRP A 95 -29.59 -18.41 20.10
C TRP A 95 -30.79 -19.33 19.81
N PRO A 96 -31.93 -18.81 19.32
CA PRO A 96 -33.06 -19.65 18.97
C PRO A 96 -32.68 -20.68 17.91
N ASP A 97 -33.28 -21.86 17.99
CA ASP A 97 -33.08 -22.87 16.96
C ASP A 97 -33.73 -22.42 15.64
N ALA A 98 -32.99 -22.58 14.55
CA ALA A 98 -33.46 -22.26 13.21
C ALA A 98 -32.74 -23.11 12.16
N VAL A 99 -33.40 -23.29 11.02
CA VAL A 99 -32.82 -23.98 9.87
C VAL A 99 -31.63 -23.18 9.29
N PRO A 100 -30.58 -23.85 8.78
CA PRO A 100 -29.53 -23.18 8.02
C PRO A 100 -30.12 -22.29 6.93
N GLY A 101 -29.60 -21.08 6.78
CA GLY A 101 -30.15 -20.05 5.88
C GLY A 101 -31.10 -19.05 6.57
N ALA A 102 -31.44 -19.28 7.84
CA ALA A 102 -32.29 -18.39 8.63
C ALA A 102 -31.73 -18.08 10.03
N ARG A 103 -30.65 -18.74 10.46
CA ARG A 103 -30.15 -18.65 11.86
C ARG A 103 -29.70 -17.26 12.23
N LEU A 104 -28.96 -16.59 11.34
CA LEU A 104 -28.51 -15.22 11.58
C LEU A 104 -29.70 -14.27 11.67
N GLN A 105 -30.67 -14.37 10.76
CA GLN A 105 -31.87 -13.53 10.79
C GLN A 105 -32.66 -13.73 12.09
N VAL A 106 -32.93 -14.97 12.48
CA VAL A 106 -33.70 -15.30 13.69
C VAL A 106 -32.94 -14.86 14.94
N GLY A 107 -31.64 -15.15 15.03
CA GLY A 107 -30.81 -14.77 16.17
C GLY A 107 -30.72 -13.26 16.36
N LEU A 108 -30.46 -12.50 15.29
CA LEU A 108 -30.40 -11.04 15.35
C LEU A 108 -31.75 -10.40 15.68
N ALA A 109 -32.86 -10.98 15.20
CA ALA A 109 -34.19 -10.50 15.55
C ALA A 109 -34.53 -10.75 17.04
N GLU A 110 -34.14 -11.91 17.56
CA GLU A 110 -34.31 -12.20 19.00
C GLU A 110 -33.53 -11.22 19.86
N TRP A 111 -32.29 -10.94 19.49
CA TRP A 111 -31.48 -9.96 20.22
C TRP A 111 -32.07 -8.55 20.12
N ALA A 112 -32.52 -8.12 18.95
CA ALA A 112 -33.13 -6.81 18.79
C ALA A 112 -34.40 -6.65 19.64
N ARG A 113 -35.19 -7.72 19.81
CA ARG A 113 -36.40 -7.72 20.66
C ARG A 113 -36.09 -7.70 22.16
N SER A 114 -35.02 -8.37 22.59
CA SER A 114 -34.65 -8.43 24.02
C SER A 114 -33.77 -7.26 24.48
N CYS A 115 -33.04 -6.62 23.57
CA CYS A 115 -32.13 -5.52 23.91
C CYS A 115 -32.92 -4.24 24.22
N PRO A 116 -32.66 -3.55 25.34
CA PRO A 116 -33.35 -2.31 25.69
C PRO A 116 -32.93 -1.13 24.81
N ARG A 117 -31.94 -1.29 23.92
CA ARG A 117 -31.41 -0.25 23.03
C ARG A 117 -31.35 -0.74 21.58
N PRO A 118 -31.56 0.14 20.60
CA PRO A 118 -31.41 -0.23 19.19
C PRO A 118 -30.01 -0.78 18.88
N LEU A 119 -29.95 -1.92 18.19
CA LEU A 119 -28.69 -2.58 17.87
C LEU A 119 -27.97 -1.91 16.69
N VAL A 120 -26.65 -1.73 16.81
CA VAL A 120 -25.79 -1.26 15.71
C VAL A 120 -24.65 -2.26 15.53
N LEU A 121 -24.60 -2.92 14.38
CA LEU A 121 -23.67 -4.02 14.13
C LEU A 121 -22.65 -3.66 13.06
N PHE A 122 -21.37 -3.77 13.40
CA PHE A 122 -20.25 -3.63 12.47
C PHE A 122 -19.68 -5.00 12.14
N PHE A 123 -20.02 -5.53 10.96
CA PHE A 123 -19.47 -6.77 10.41
C PHE A 123 -18.10 -6.46 9.80
N ASP A 124 -17.03 -6.72 10.55
CA ASP A 124 -15.67 -6.50 10.06
C ASP A 124 -15.15 -7.71 9.28
N GLU A 125 -14.34 -7.46 8.26
CA GLU A 125 -13.79 -8.47 7.34
C GLU A 125 -14.86 -9.39 6.74
N ILE A 126 -16.02 -8.80 6.37
CA ILE A 126 -17.11 -9.56 5.74
C ILE A 126 -16.70 -10.21 4.41
N ASP A 127 -15.63 -9.72 3.79
CA ASP A 127 -14.98 -10.28 2.61
C ASP A 127 -14.13 -11.54 2.86
N ALA A 128 -13.95 -11.95 4.12
CA ALA A 128 -13.42 -13.28 4.46
C ALA A 128 -14.39 -14.39 4.06
N LEU A 129 -15.70 -14.12 4.14
CA LEU A 129 -16.75 -15.01 3.66
C LEU A 129 -16.84 -14.97 2.14
N ARG A 130 -17.04 -16.13 1.51
CA ARG A 130 -17.13 -16.27 0.04
C ARG A 130 -18.30 -17.16 -0.36
N GLY A 131 -18.61 -17.16 -1.66
CA GLY A 131 -19.59 -18.08 -2.25
C GLY A 131 -20.98 -18.00 -1.59
N ASP A 132 -21.55 -19.16 -1.31
CA ASP A 132 -22.87 -19.34 -0.73
C ASP A 132 -22.96 -18.84 0.71
N SER A 133 -21.88 -18.91 1.48
CA SER A 133 -21.82 -18.39 2.86
C SER A 133 -22.03 -16.89 2.92
N LEU A 134 -21.27 -16.13 2.11
CA LEU A 134 -21.47 -14.68 2.01
C LEU A 134 -22.88 -14.34 1.49
N ARG A 135 -23.33 -15.06 0.46
CA ARG A 135 -24.65 -14.85 -0.13
C ARG A 135 -25.78 -15.08 0.88
N SER A 136 -25.69 -16.12 1.72
CA SER A 136 -26.69 -16.42 2.76
C SER A 136 -26.79 -15.27 3.76
N ILE A 137 -25.65 -14.83 4.31
CA ILE A 137 -25.59 -13.75 5.30
C ILE A 137 -26.19 -12.46 4.73
N LEU A 138 -25.79 -12.05 3.52
CA LEU A 138 -26.31 -10.83 2.89
C LEU A 138 -27.82 -10.89 2.64
N ARG A 139 -28.36 -12.06 2.26
CA ARG A 139 -29.80 -12.27 2.05
C ARG A 139 -30.58 -12.19 3.36
N GLN A 140 -30.06 -12.79 4.43
CA GLN A 140 -30.68 -12.74 5.76
C GLN A 140 -30.73 -11.33 6.32
N LEU A 141 -29.64 -10.57 6.20
CA LEU A 141 -29.60 -9.16 6.59
C LEU A 141 -30.61 -8.32 5.79
N ARG A 142 -30.70 -8.56 4.48
CA ARG A 142 -31.69 -7.90 3.62
C ARG A 142 -33.12 -8.24 4.04
N ASN A 143 -33.42 -9.52 4.22
CA ASN A 143 -34.75 -9.99 4.59
C ASN A 143 -35.19 -9.42 5.94
N GLY A 144 -34.29 -9.40 6.94
CA GLY A 144 -34.57 -8.79 8.24
C GLY A 144 -34.84 -7.29 8.13
N PHE A 145 -34.01 -6.56 7.38
CA PHE A 145 -34.19 -5.11 7.17
C PHE A 145 -35.51 -4.78 6.46
N THR A 146 -35.90 -5.53 5.44
CA THR A 146 -37.13 -5.25 4.67
C THR A 146 -38.40 -5.84 5.31
N GLY A 147 -38.27 -6.93 6.06
CA GLY A 147 -39.41 -7.71 6.55
C GLY A 147 -39.79 -7.45 8.00
N VAL A 148 -38.81 -7.19 8.88
CA VAL A 148 -39.01 -7.06 10.34
C VAL A 148 -38.19 -5.88 10.91
N ARG A 149 -38.20 -4.74 10.22
CA ARG A 149 -37.32 -3.60 10.46
C ARG A 149 -37.25 -3.12 11.93
N GLU A 150 -38.40 -3.07 12.60
CA GLU A 150 -38.52 -2.60 14.00
C GLU A 150 -38.00 -3.62 15.02
N GLU A 151 -37.95 -4.89 14.64
CA GLU A 151 -37.51 -6.04 15.46
C GLU A 151 -36.17 -6.60 14.94
N PHE A 152 -35.37 -5.77 14.27
CA PHE A 152 -34.10 -6.16 13.66
C PHE A 152 -33.05 -5.08 13.91
N PRO A 153 -31.74 -5.34 13.70
CA PRO A 153 -30.73 -4.32 13.97
C PRO A 153 -31.03 -2.96 13.33
N HIS A 154 -30.92 -1.92 14.14
CA HIS A 154 -31.23 -0.56 13.72
C HIS A 154 -30.28 -0.08 12.63
N SER A 155 -28.99 -0.42 12.72
CA SER A 155 -28.02 -0.11 11.66
C SER A 155 -27.03 -1.24 11.51
N VAL A 156 -26.62 -1.52 10.27
CA VAL A 156 -25.59 -2.51 9.95
C VAL A 156 -24.57 -1.89 9.00
N ALA A 157 -23.30 -2.03 9.37
CA ALA A 157 -22.17 -1.64 8.56
C ALA A 157 -21.41 -2.89 8.11
N LEU A 158 -21.37 -3.13 6.80
CA LEU A 158 -20.56 -4.20 6.22
C LEU A 158 -19.18 -3.66 5.87
N CYS A 159 -18.13 -4.18 6.50
CA CYS A 159 -16.80 -3.63 6.41
C CYS A 159 -15.83 -4.61 5.75
N GLY A 160 -15.21 -4.23 4.63
CA GLY A 160 -14.37 -5.13 3.82
C GLY A 160 -13.35 -4.39 2.96
N LEU A 161 -12.58 -5.12 2.16
CA LEU A 161 -11.59 -4.53 1.23
C LEU A 161 -12.22 -3.96 -0.04
N ARG A 162 -13.40 -4.42 -0.44
CA ARG A 162 -14.05 -4.06 -1.70
C ARG A 162 -15.42 -3.44 -1.49
N ASP A 163 -15.93 -2.72 -2.50
CA ASP A 163 -17.34 -2.37 -2.53
C ASP A 163 -18.17 -3.66 -2.71
N VAL A 164 -19.37 -3.69 -2.15
CA VAL A 164 -20.33 -4.79 -2.34
C VAL A 164 -20.64 -5.06 -3.82
N ARG A 165 -20.48 -4.07 -4.70
CA ARG A 165 -20.57 -4.24 -6.16
C ARG A 165 -19.59 -5.29 -6.69
N ASP A 166 -18.45 -5.49 -6.03
CA ASP A 166 -17.40 -6.44 -6.41
C ASP A 166 -17.57 -7.83 -5.76
N TYR A 167 -18.50 -8.00 -4.81
CA TYR A 167 -18.87 -9.33 -4.28
C TYR A 167 -19.51 -10.22 -5.35
N LYS A 168 -19.88 -9.65 -6.51
CA LYS A 168 -20.34 -10.38 -7.68
C LYS A 168 -19.29 -11.39 -8.17
N ALA A 169 -18.00 -11.01 -8.14
CA ALA A 169 -16.88 -11.88 -8.50
C ALA A 169 -16.52 -12.88 -7.38
N ALA A 170 -16.63 -12.46 -6.11
CA ALA A 170 -16.36 -13.33 -4.94
C ALA A 170 -17.46 -14.39 -4.70
N SER A 171 -18.66 -14.19 -5.26
CA SER A 171 -19.77 -15.14 -5.23
C SER A 171 -19.75 -16.15 -6.40
N GLY A 172 -18.63 -16.26 -7.13
CA GLY A 172 -18.43 -17.27 -8.17
C GLY A 172 -19.23 -17.09 -9.46
N GLY A 173 -19.73 -15.89 -9.76
CA GLY A 173 -20.52 -15.64 -10.97
C GLY A 173 -19.65 -15.49 -12.24
N ASP A 174 -19.98 -16.25 -13.29
CA ASP A 174 -19.56 -15.97 -14.67
C ASP A 174 -20.08 -14.57 -15.08
N PRO A 175 -19.22 -13.61 -15.47
CA PRO A 175 -19.62 -12.24 -15.81
C PRO A 175 -20.74 -12.17 -16.85
N GLY A 176 -20.84 -13.18 -17.72
CA GLY A 176 -21.82 -13.26 -18.82
C GLY A 176 -23.14 -13.96 -18.50
N ARG A 177 -23.29 -14.61 -17.34
CA ARG A 177 -24.50 -15.39 -16.99
C ARG A 177 -24.92 -15.14 -15.55
N LEU A 178 -25.85 -14.20 -15.32
CA LEU A 178 -26.94 -14.22 -14.30
C LEU A 178 -27.41 -12.80 -13.89
N GLY A 179 -28.70 -12.70 -13.59
CA GLY A 179 -29.50 -11.49 -13.36
C GLY A 179 -28.97 -10.42 -12.39
N THR A 180 -28.72 -9.24 -12.97
CA THR A 180 -29.00 -7.84 -12.57
C THR A 180 -29.18 -7.31 -11.13
N SER A 181 -29.03 -8.03 -10.00
CA SER A 181 -29.09 -7.33 -8.68
C SER A 181 -28.17 -7.88 -7.58
N SER A 182 -27.46 -6.98 -6.89
CA SER A 182 -26.68 -7.30 -5.69
C SER A 182 -27.60 -7.89 -4.60
N PRO A 183 -27.20 -8.97 -3.90
CA PRO A 183 -28.01 -9.54 -2.82
C PRO A 183 -28.25 -8.56 -1.65
N PHE A 184 -27.46 -7.49 -1.55
CA PHE A 184 -27.54 -6.43 -0.53
C PHE A 184 -27.99 -5.08 -1.13
N ASN A 185 -29.01 -5.08 -1.99
CA ASN A 185 -29.60 -3.87 -2.59
C ASN A 185 -30.49 -3.08 -1.60
N ILE A 186 -30.04 -2.93 -0.37
CA ILE A 186 -30.64 -2.07 0.69
C ILE A 186 -29.62 -1.04 1.22
N LYS A 187 -28.41 -1.05 0.66
CA LYS A 187 -27.32 -0.12 0.96
C LYS A 187 -27.68 1.28 0.49
N ILE A 188 -27.59 2.26 1.40
CA ILE A 188 -27.85 3.68 1.08
C ILE A 188 -26.55 4.45 0.79
N ALA A 189 -25.42 4.04 1.42
CA ALA A 189 -24.13 4.69 1.22
C ALA A 189 -22.96 3.70 1.14
N SER A 190 -21.92 4.07 0.41
CA SER A 190 -20.58 3.46 0.47
C SER A 190 -19.62 4.47 1.06
N LEU A 191 -19.16 4.22 2.29
CA LEU A 191 -18.13 5.04 2.91
C LEU A 191 -16.77 4.45 2.56
N ARG A 192 -15.83 5.33 2.20
CA ARG A 192 -14.42 4.97 2.04
C ARG A 192 -13.63 5.52 3.20
N LEU A 193 -12.98 4.65 3.98
CA LEU A 193 -11.97 5.11 4.93
C LEU A 193 -10.67 5.36 4.14
N GLY A 194 -10.31 6.63 4.01
CA GLY A 194 -9.15 7.07 3.24
C GLY A 194 -7.85 7.04 4.03
N ASP A 195 -6.76 7.39 3.35
CA ASP A 195 -5.50 7.73 4.01
C ASP A 195 -5.67 9.01 4.83
N PHE A 196 -4.78 9.26 5.80
CA PHE A 196 -4.75 10.52 6.52
C PHE A 196 -4.40 11.66 5.55
N THR A 197 -5.00 12.82 5.77
CA THR A 197 -4.49 14.08 5.24
C THR A 197 -3.18 14.45 5.94
N GLU A 198 -2.48 15.43 5.39
CA GLU A 198 -1.29 16.01 6.02
C GLU A 198 -1.62 16.57 7.40
N ALA A 199 -2.75 17.29 7.52
CA ALA A 199 -3.23 17.84 8.79
C ALA A 199 -3.57 16.75 9.81
N GLU A 200 -4.20 15.64 9.38
CA GLU A 200 -4.46 14.48 10.25
C GLU A 200 -3.17 13.79 10.69
N THR A 201 -2.18 13.64 9.81
CA THR A 201 -0.85 13.11 10.16
C THR A 201 -0.17 14.00 11.20
N ALA A 202 -0.19 15.32 10.99
CA ALA A 202 0.36 16.30 11.91
C ALA A 202 -0.34 16.27 13.28
N GLU A 203 -1.68 16.21 13.29
CA GLU A 203 -2.46 16.08 14.53
C GLU A 203 -2.11 14.78 15.28
N LEU A 204 -2.00 13.65 14.57
CA LEU A 204 -1.63 12.38 15.19
C LEU A 204 -0.27 12.45 15.89
N TYR A 205 0.74 13.07 15.26
CA TYR A 205 2.06 13.23 15.87
C TYR A 205 2.07 14.27 16.99
N ARG A 206 1.27 15.35 16.88
CA ARG A 206 1.11 16.33 17.97
C ARG A 206 0.48 15.73 19.22
N GLN A 207 -0.39 14.72 19.09
CA GLN A 207 -0.91 13.98 20.25
C GLN A 207 0.21 13.28 21.03
N HIS A 208 1.15 12.63 20.33
CA HIS A 208 2.34 12.06 20.98
C HIS A 208 3.17 13.11 21.71
N THR A 209 3.39 14.27 21.09
CA THR A 209 4.11 15.38 21.72
C THR A 209 3.39 15.90 22.96
N ALA A 210 2.05 16.02 22.93
CA ALA A 210 1.27 16.43 24.09
C ALA A 210 1.30 15.40 25.23
N GLU A 211 1.33 14.11 24.91
CA GLU A 211 1.33 13.02 25.89
C GLU A 211 2.70 12.76 26.52
N THR A 212 3.78 12.93 25.76
CA THR A 212 5.14 12.52 26.17
C THR A 212 6.11 13.68 26.38
N GLY A 213 5.80 14.86 25.83
CA GLY A 213 6.71 16.00 25.75
C GLY A 213 7.76 15.89 24.63
N GLN A 214 7.87 14.75 23.94
CA GLN A 214 8.82 14.57 22.84
C GLN A 214 8.26 15.17 21.55
N GLU A 215 8.91 16.21 21.04
CA GLU A 215 8.47 16.94 19.85
C GLU A 215 8.83 16.21 18.56
N PHE A 216 7.88 16.13 17.61
CA PHE A 216 8.19 15.92 16.19
C PHE A 216 8.36 17.29 15.52
N THR A 217 9.51 17.53 14.87
CA THR A 217 9.72 18.80 14.16
C THR A 217 8.77 18.94 12.96
N PRO A 218 8.47 20.17 12.49
CA PRO A 218 7.66 20.37 11.29
C PRO A 218 8.19 19.60 10.06
N ASP A 219 9.50 19.64 9.84
CA ASP A 219 10.16 18.92 8.73
C ASP A 219 10.01 17.40 8.87
N ALA A 220 10.01 16.85 10.09
CA ALA A 220 9.78 15.43 10.33
C ALA A 220 8.34 15.01 9.96
N ILE A 221 7.35 15.86 10.30
CA ILE A 221 5.95 15.63 9.95
C ILE A 221 5.76 15.67 8.44
N GLU A 222 6.29 16.70 7.78
CA GLU A 222 6.23 16.84 6.31
C GLU A 222 6.90 15.64 5.63
N ARG A 223 8.10 15.25 6.10
CA ARG A 223 8.83 14.10 5.58
C ARG A 223 8.06 12.79 5.74
N ALA A 224 7.48 12.57 6.91
CA ALA A 224 6.66 11.38 7.17
C ALA A 224 5.42 11.35 6.28
N PHE A 225 4.72 12.47 6.10
CA PHE A 225 3.60 12.55 5.18
C PHE A 225 4.05 12.29 3.73
N CYS A 226 5.16 12.87 3.30
CA CYS A 226 5.72 12.66 1.96
C CYS A 226 5.94 11.16 1.67
N TYR A 227 6.60 10.42 2.58
CA TYR A 227 6.89 9.00 2.38
C TYR A 227 5.68 8.07 2.47
N THR A 228 4.72 8.41 3.31
CA THR A 228 3.57 7.54 3.58
C THR A 228 2.35 7.89 2.73
N GLN A 229 2.31 9.12 2.20
CA GLN A 229 1.12 9.75 1.61
C GLN A 229 -0.10 9.62 2.54
N GLY A 230 0.14 9.67 3.85
CA GLY A 230 -0.88 9.56 4.89
C GLY A 230 -1.39 8.14 5.15
N GLN A 231 -0.80 7.10 4.55
CA GLN A 231 -1.28 5.74 4.78
C GLN A 231 -1.19 5.39 6.29
N PRO A 232 -2.32 5.08 6.96
CA PRO A 232 -2.36 5.03 8.42
C PRO A 232 -1.36 4.07 9.05
N TRP A 233 -1.19 2.87 8.49
CA TRP A 233 -0.21 1.93 9.03
C TRP A 233 1.22 2.41 8.86
N LEU A 234 1.62 2.93 7.69
CA LEU A 234 2.97 3.45 7.49
C LEU A 234 3.26 4.64 8.40
N VAL A 235 2.29 5.56 8.58
CA VAL A 235 2.42 6.71 9.50
C VAL A 235 2.70 6.21 10.92
N ASN A 236 1.91 5.26 11.42
CA ASN A 236 2.13 4.70 12.75
C ASN A 236 3.42 3.87 12.85
N ALA A 237 3.78 3.14 11.79
CA ALA A 237 4.96 2.29 11.77
C ALA A 237 6.26 3.11 11.78
N LEU A 238 6.31 4.25 11.07
CA LEU A 238 7.44 5.17 11.15
C LEU A 238 7.62 5.72 12.57
N ALA A 239 6.56 6.24 13.18
CA ALA A 239 6.63 6.73 14.56
C ALA A 239 7.06 5.61 15.54
N TYR A 240 6.49 4.41 15.39
CA TYR A 240 6.84 3.26 16.22
C TYR A 240 8.31 2.86 16.07
N GLU A 241 8.85 2.82 14.85
CA GLU A 241 10.26 2.53 14.58
C GLU A 241 11.16 3.54 15.28
N ILE A 242 10.89 4.83 15.14
CA ILE A 242 11.68 5.90 15.75
C ILE A 242 11.66 5.80 17.29
N ILE A 243 10.48 5.62 17.87
CA ILE A 243 10.30 5.69 19.32
C ILE A 243 10.75 4.40 20.01
N ARG A 244 10.50 3.23 19.41
CA ARG A 244 10.69 1.92 20.07
C ARG A 244 11.92 1.15 19.62
N TRP A 245 12.35 1.32 18.38
CA TRP A 245 13.45 0.53 17.82
C TRP A 245 14.73 1.33 17.63
N MET A 246 14.60 2.59 17.22
CA MET A 246 15.72 3.53 17.20
C MET A 246 15.97 4.13 18.59
N GLU A 247 14.94 4.13 19.45
CA GLU A 247 15.01 4.63 20.83
C GLU A 247 15.56 6.06 20.92
N VAL A 248 15.12 6.94 20.00
CA VAL A 248 15.53 8.36 20.04
C VAL A 248 15.20 8.94 21.42
N PRO A 249 16.18 9.51 22.14
CA PRO A 249 15.98 9.94 23.52
C PRO A 249 14.77 10.88 23.68
N PRO A 250 13.91 10.70 24.70
CA PRO A 250 12.73 11.54 24.89
C PRO A 250 13.03 13.03 25.09
N SER A 251 14.25 13.38 25.49
CA SER A 251 14.74 14.76 25.62
C SER A 251 15.10 15.41 24.28
N GLU A 252 15.20 14.63 23.21
CA GLU A 252 15.59 15.09 21.88
C GLU A 252 14.37 15.12 20.93
N PRO A 253 14.26 16.15 20.07
CA PRO A 253 13.20 16.21 19.09
C PRO A 253 13.42 15.16 17.99
N ILE A 254 12.33 14.63 17.46
CA ILE A 254 12.33 13.74 16.31
C ILE A 254 12.42 14.57 15.03
N THR A 255 13.50 14.40 14.26
CA THR A 255 13.81 15.20 13.06
C THR A 255 13.52 14.44 11.76
N ALA A 256 13.65 15.13 10.62
CA ALA A 256 13.50 14.53 9.30
C ALA A 256 14.52 13.41 9.02
N GLU A 257 15.73 13.51 9.59
CA GLU A 257 16.77 12.48 9.49
C GLU A 257 16.35 11.19 10.21
N HIS A 258 15.71 11.30 11.39
CA HIS A 258 15.17 10.13 12.08
C HIS A 258 14.07 9.45 11.24
N VAL A 259 13.27 10.23 10.50
CA VAL A 259 12.25 9.69 9.59
C VAL A 259 12.87 9.00 8.37
N ASP A 260 13.92 9.60 7.78
CA ASP A 260 14.68 9.00 6.69
C ASP A 260 15.28 7.65 7.11
N GLU A 261 15.88 7.57 8.31
CA GLU A 261 16.44 6.33 8.85
C GLU A 261 15.35 5.28 9.15
N ALA A 262 14.25 5.68 9.79
CA ALA A 262 13.14 4.79 10.09
C ALA A 262 12.51 4.18 8.82
N LYS A 263 12.39 4.97 7.75
CA LYS A 263 11.92 4.51 6.44
C LYS A 263 12.81 3.38 5.91
N GLU A 264 14.12 3.56 5.93
CA GLU A 264 15.08 2.54 5.46
C GLU A 264 14.99 1.26 6.31
N ARG A 265 14.95 1.41 7.64
CA ARG A 265 14.85 0.26 8.56
C ARG A 265 13.57 -0.53 8.32
N LEU A 266 12.44 0.14 8.13
CA LEU A 266 11.14 -0.50 7.84
C LEU A 266 11.15 -1.29 6.53
N ILE A 267 11.81 -0.76 5.48
CA ILE A 267 11.95 -1.41 4.18
C ILE A 267 12.90 -2.61 4.26
N LEU A 268 14.00 -2.49 5.01
CA LEU A 268 14.98 -3.56 5.19
C LEU A 268 14.44 -4.71 6.04
N ALA A 269 13.72 -4.39 7.12
CA ALA A 269 13.16 -5.36 8.05
C ALA A 269 12.02 -6.22 7.46
N ARG A 270 11.55 -5.90 6.25
CA ARG A 270 10.41 -6.56 5.60
C ARG A 270 9.26 -6.76 6.57
N ALA A 271 8.78 -5.66 7.15
CA ALA A 271 7.65 -5.71 8.09
C ALA A 271 6.51 -6.56 7.50
N THR A 272 5.85 -7.37 8.33
CA THR A 272 4.90 -8.42 7.90
C THR A 272 3.82 -7.94 6.91
N HIS A 273 3.44 -6.67 6.98
CA HIS A 273 2.55 -6.07 5.99
C HIS A 273 3.15 -6.05 4.58
N LEU A 274 4.40 -5.60 4.45
CA LEU A 274 5.11 -5.51 3.19
C LEU A 274 5.22 -6.91 2.56
N ASP A 275 5.47 -7.95 3.36
CA ASP A 275 5.47 -9.36 2.91
C ASP A 275 4.12 -9.79 2.34
N SER A 276 3.01 -9.34 2.93
CA SER A 276 1.67 -9.65 2.40
C SER A 276 1.42 -9.00 1.02
N LEU A 277 2.05 -7.85 0.75
CA LEU A 277 2.01 -7.18 -0.55
C LEU A 277 2.92 -7.88 -1.56
N VAL A 278 4.09 -8.37 -1.14
CA VAL A 278 5.00 -9.17 -1.97
C VAL A 278 4.27 -10.36 -2.60
N ALA A 279 3.50 -11.08 -1.79
CA ALA A 279 2.74 -12.25 -2.26
C ALA A 279 1.75 -11.92 -3.40
N LYS A 280 1.32 -10.65 -3.53
CA LYS A 280 0.39 -10.18 -4.56
C LYS A 280 1.08 -9.72 -5.84
N LEU A 281 2.37 -9.37 -5.80
CA LEU A 281 3.09 -8.89 -6.97
C LEU A 281 3.28 -9.96 -8.06
N GLY A 282 3.16 -11.25 -7.72
CA GLY A 282 3.18 -12.35 -8.68
C GLY A 282 1.87 -12.61 -9.43
N GLU A 283 0.76 -11.97 -9.04
CA GLU A 283 -0.52 -12.16 -9.72
C GLU A 283 -0.53 -11.41 -11.07
N ASP A 284 -0.93 -12.08 -12.17
CA ASP A 284 -0.95 -11.48 -13.52
C ASP A 284 -1.73 -10.17 -13.60
N ARG A 285 -2.84 -10.08 -12.88
CA ARG A 285 -3.66 -8.87 -12.80
C ARG A 285 -2.96 -7.70 -12.10
N VAL A 286 -2.12 -7.99 -11.11
CA VAL A 286 -1.33 -6.96 -10.42
C VAL A 286 -0.19 -6.53 -11.33
N ARG A 287 0.50 -7.49 -11.94
CA ARG A 287 1.57 -7.24 -12.91
C ARG A 287 1.11 -6.31 -14.04
N ARG A 288 -0.04 -6.57 -14.68
CA ARG A 288 -0.59 -5.71 -15.75
C ARG A 288 -0.78 -4.24 -15.38
N VAL A 289 -0.88 -3.93 -14.08
CA VAL A 289 -1.00 -2.55 -13.59
C VAL A 289 0.34 -1.99 -13.12
N ILE A 290 1.14 -2.79 -12.40
CA ILE A 290 2.39 -2.34 -11.79
C ILE A 290 3.54 -2.29 -12.79
N GLU A 291 3.61 -3.24 -13.73
CA GLU A 291 4.69 -3.33 -14.72
C GLU A 291 4.81 -2.08 -15.59
N PRO A 292 3.71 -1.52 -16.16
CA PRO A 292 3.79 -0.24 -16.88
C PRO A 292 4.25 0.91 -15.99
N LEU A 293 3.89 0.93 -14.69
CA LEU A 293 4.32 1.99 -13.77
C LEU A 293 5.82 1.98 -13.50
N ILE A 294 6.42 0.80 -13.39
CA ILE A 294 7.88 0.65 -13.26
C ILE A 294 8.55 0.97 -14.61
N ALA A 295 8.00 0.45 -15.71
CA ALA A 295 8.51 0.69 -17.05
C ALA A 295 8.42 2.17 -17.47
N GLY A 296 7.55 2.96 -16.83
CA GLY A 296 7.30 4.34 -17.21
C GLY A 296 6.36 4.49 -18.42
N GLU A 297 5.45 3.52 -18.59
CA GLU A 297 4.52 3.47 -19.70
C GLU A 297 3.10 3.81 -19.26
N LEU A 298 2.32 4.36 -20.19
CA LEU A 298 0.89 4.50 -19.98
C LEU A 298 0.24 3.13 -20.21
N PRO A 299 -0.54 2.63 -19.27
CA PRO A 299 -1.21 1.35 -19.44
C PRO A 299 -2.28 1.41 -20.54
N ASP A 300 -2.49 0.28 -21.22
CA ASP A 300 -3.55 0.13 -22.23
C ASP A 300 -4.93 0.14 -21.57
N GLY A 301 -5.73 1.17 -21.85
CA GLY A 301 -7.01 1.47 -21.18
C GLY A 301 -8.21 0.61 -21.59
N GLY A 302 -8.07 -0.71 -21.68
CA GLY A 302 -9.18 -1.65 -21.96
C GLY A 302 -10.07 -1.94 -20.74
N VAL A 303 -11.23 -2.56 -20.95
CA VAL A 303 -12.19 -2.90 -19.87
C VAL A 303 -11.57 -3.82 -18.80
N THR A 304 -10.80 -4.83 -19.21
CA THR A 304 -10.07 -5.72 -18.27
C THR A 304 -9.04 -4.95 -17.44
N TYR A 305 -8.47 -3.88 -18.01
CA TYR A 305 -7.50 -3.03 -17.31
C TYR A 305 -8.19 -2.21 -16.21
N ASP A 306 -9.42 -1.75 -16.41
CA ASP A 306 -10.17 -1.01 -15.39
C ASP A 306 -10.51 -1.87 -14.16
N ASP A 307 -10.89 -3.14 -14.36
CA ASP A 307 -11.14 -4.10 -13.26
C ASP A 307 -9.85 -4.44 -12.50
N ASP A 308 -8.75 -4.68 -13.22
CA ASP A 308 -7.44 -4.93 -12.62
C ASP A 308 -6.94 -3.71 -11.84
N ARG A 309 -7.10 -2.51 -12.40
CA ARG A 309 -6.78 -1.24 -11.74
C ARG A 309 -7.61 -1.05 -10.47
N SER A 310 -8.92 -1.34 -10.49
CA SER A 310 -9.75 -1.25 -9.29
C SER A 310 -9.24 -2.18 -8.20
N TYR A 311 -8.93 -3.42 -8.54
CA TYR A 311 -8.38 -4.38 -7.58
C TYR A 311 -7.04 -3.96 -6.99
N VAL A 312 -6.10 -3.49 -7.82
CA VAL A 312 -4.78 -3.02 -7.33
C VAL A 312 -4.93 -1.78 -6.44
N ARG A 313 -5.93 -0.94 -6.69
CA ARG A 313 -6.28 0.18 -5.82
C ARG A 313 -6.87 -0.29 -4.48
N ASP A 314 -7.73 -1.30 -4.50
CA ASP A 314 -8.31 -1.89 -3.28
C ASP A 314 -7.25 -2.59 -2.42
N LEU A 315 -6.21 -3.16 -3.05
CA LEU A 315 -5.02 -3.64 -2.35
C LEU A 315 -4.21 -2.51 -1.68
N GLY A 316 -4.43 -1.25 -2.08
CA GLY A 316 -3.67 -0.10 -1.61
C GLY A 316 -2.31 0.07 -2.28
N LEU A 317 -2.03 -0.66 -3.37
CA LEU A 317 -0.74 -0.58 -4.09
C LEU A 317 -0.62 0.67 -4.98
N ILE A 318 -1.75 1.18 -5.48
CA ILE A 318 -1.81 2.41 -6.28
C ILE A 318 -2.68 3.47 -5.63
N ALA A 319 -2.39 4.73 -5.94
CA ALA A 319 -3.14 5.87 -5.41
C ALA A 319 -4.63 5.82 -5.83
N PRO A 320 -5.53 6.36 -4.98
CA PRO A 320 -6.96 6.35 -5.29
C PRO A 320 -7.31 7.19 -6.52
N ASN A 321 -6.59 8.30 -6.72
CA ASN A 321 -6.89 9.30 -7.73
C ASN A 321 -6.07 9.08 -9.00
N SER A 322 -6.60 9.51 -10.15
CA SER A 322 -5.82 9.64 -11.38
C SER A 322 -4.79 10.78 -11.27
N PRO A 323 -3.66 10.73 -12.00
CA PRO A 323 -3.19 9.59 -12.81
C PRO A 323 -2.77 8.39 -11.95
N VAL A 324 -2.75 7.20 -12.55
CA VAL A 324 -2.30 5.97 -11.89
C VAL A 324 -0.84 6.14 -11.48
N ARG A 325 -0.57 5.89 -10.20
CA ARG A 325 0.76 5.92 -9.58
C ARG A 325 0.79 4.97 -8.40
N VAL A 326 1.97 4.50 -8.01
CA VAL A 326 2.14 3.75 -6.76
C VAL A 326 1.64 4.59 -5.58
N ALA A 327 0.99 3.96 -4.61
CA ALA A 327 0.24 4.66 -3.56
C ALA A 327 1.11 5.62 -2.73
N ASN A 328 2.36 5.25 -2.45
CA ASN A 328 3.29 6.05 -1.69
C ASN A 328 4.77 5.71 -2.02
N PRO A 329 5.73 6.60 -1.72
CA PRO A 329 7.16 6.35 -1.93
C PRO A 329 7.72 5.09 -1.27
N ILE A 330 7.26 4.70 -0.08
CA ILE A 330 7.73 3.48 0.59
C ILE A 330 7.36 2.24 -0.25
N TYR A 331 6.11 2.14 -0.72
CA TYR A 331 5.67 1.04 -1.56
C TYR A 331 6.41 0.99 -2.89
N ARG A 332 6.72 2.15 -3.47
CA ARG A 332 7.55 2.21 -4.69
C ARG A 332 8.89 1.51 -4.48
N GLU A 333 9.52 1.76 -3.34
CA GLU A 333 10.81 1.17 -3.00
C GLU A 333 10.70 -0.32 -2.71
N VAL A 334 9.71 -0.72 -1.91
CA VAL A 334 9.46 -2.12 -1.57
C VAL A 334 9.17 -2.96 -2.81
N ILE A 335 8.31 -2.48 -3.72
CA ILE A 335 7.96 -3.20 -4.95
C ILE A 335 9.22 -3.49 -5.77
N VAL A 336 10.04 -2.47 -6.03
CA VAL A 336 11.26 -2.64 -6.83
C VAL A 336 12.23 -3.59 -6.15
N ARG A 337 12.45 -3.43 -4.85
CA ARG A 337 13.40 -4.25 -4.10
C ARG A 337 13.01 -5.72 -4.10
N VAL A 338 11.71 -5.98 -3.93
CA VAL A 338 11.16 -7.33 -3.93
C VAL A 338 11.26 -7.97 -5.31
N LEU A 339 10.89 -7.24 -6.36
CA LEU A 339 10.98 -7.75 -7.73
C LEU A 339 12.42 -7.90 -8.21
N GLY A 340 13.36 -7.15 -7.64
CA GLY A 340 14.78 -7.22 -7.92
C GLY A 340 15.57 -8.18 -7.03
N SER A 341 14.95 -8.88 -6.08
CA SER A 341 15.70 -9.62 -5.04
C SER A 341 16.64 -10.67 -5.61
N SER A 342 16.23 -11.42 -6.64
CA SER A 342 17.08 -12.42 -7.30
C SER A 342 18.30 -11.80 -7.96
N ALA A 343 18.18 -10.56 -8.46
CA ALA A 343 19.29 -9.83 -9.01
C ALA A 343 20.20 -9.29 -7.90
N GLU A 344 19.64 -8.80 -6.78
CA GLU A 344 20.39 -8.34 -5.59
C GLU A 344 21.25 -9.48 -5.02
N ASP A 345 20.69 -10.69 -4.93
CA ASP A 345 21.38 -11.89 -4.43
C ASP A 345 22.52 -12.37 -5.36
N ALA A 346 22.42 -12.08 -6.66
CA ALA A 346 23.45 -12.41 -7.63
C ALA A 346 24.66 -11.46 -7.57
N VAL A 347 24.55 -10.32 -6.89
CA VAL A 347 25.64 -9.34 -6.78
C VAL A 347 26.64 -9.77 -5.70
N THR A 348 27.81 -10.22 -6.13
CA THR A 348 28.93 -10.65 -5.28
C THR A 348 29.88 -9.51 -4.91
N ASP A 349 29.71 -8.35 -5.53
CA ASP A 349 30.50 -7.15 -5.30
C ASP A 349 30.42 -6.67 -3.84
N THR A 350 31.57 -6.28 -3.29
CA THR A 350 31.66 -5.78 -1.90
C THR A 350 31.37 -4.28 -1.86
N PRO A 351 30.32 -3.80 -1.16
CA PRO A 351 29.89 -2.39 -1.20
C PRO A 351 30.97 -1.39 -0.78
N SER A 352 31.78 -1.72 0.22
CA SER A 352 32.87 -0.86 0.70
C SER A 352 33.94 -0.61 -0.36
N SER A 353 34.08 -1.49 -1.35
CA SER A 353 35.06 -1.33 -2.42
C SER A 353 34.72 -0.20 -3.41
N PHE A 354 33.50 0.33 -3.37
CA PHE A 354 33.04 1.46 -4.19
C PHE A 354 33.12 2.79 -3.44
N ARG A 355 33.71 2.80 -2.24
CA ARG A 355 33.90 4.02 -1.46
C ARG A 355 35.32 4.56 -1.63
N LEU A 356 35.41 5.84 -1.89
CA LEU A 356 36.65 6.61 -1.83
C LEU A 356 37.06 6.82 -0.36
N PRO A 357 38.33 7.16 -0.08
CA PRO A 357 38.82 7.35 1.29
C PRO A 357 38.01 8.36 2.12
N ASP A 358 37.45 9.39 1.48
CA ASP A 358 36.63 10.43 2.12
C ASP A 358 35.16 10.03 2.32
N GLY A 359 34.77 8.83 1.89
CA GLY A 359 33.42 8.28 2.00
C GLY A 359 32.52 8.55 0.78
N ARG A 360 32.99 9.27 -0.24
CA ARG A 360 32.27 9.44 -1.51
C ARG A 360 32.15 8.12 -2.28
N ILE A 361 31.17 8.01 -3.15
CA ILE A 361 30.98 6.85 -4.03
C ILE A 361 31.75 7.05 -5.34
N ASP A 362 32.51 6.03 -5.73
CA ASP A 362 33.20 5.98 -7.02
C ASP A 362 32.22 5.54 -8.12
N MET A 363 31.58 6.53 -8.76
CA MET A 363 30.57 6.29 -9.79
C MET A 363 31.13 5.65 -11.06
N ASP A 364 32.36 5.96 -11.47
CA ASP A 364 32.96 5.34 -12.64
C ASP A 364 33.20 3.85 -12.40
N LYS A 365 33.76 3.49 -11.24
CA LYS A 365 33.92 2.10 -10.83
C LYS A 365 32.57 1.39 -10.71
N LEU A 366 31.57 2.03 -10.09
CA LEU A 366 30.23 1.47 -9.96
C LEU A 366 29.62 1.13 -11.31
N LEU A 367 29.62 2.09 -12.24
CA LEU A 367 29.02 1.90 -13.56
C LEU A 367 29.76 0.83 -14.37
N ARG A 368 31.09 0.78 -14.31
CA ARG A 368 31.89 -0.25 -14.98
C ARG A 368 31.63 -1.64 -14.40
N SER A 369 31.53 -1.76 -13.08
CA SER A 369 31.24 -3.03 -12.41
C SER A 369 29.82 -3.50 -12.73
N PHE A 370 28.84 -2.58 -12.74
CA PHE A 370 27.49 -2.87 -13.24
C PHE A 370 27.51 -3.35 -14.70
N ALA A 371 28.25 -2.69 -15.58
CA ALA A 371 28.35 -3.11 -16.99
C ALA A 371 28.98 -4.50 -17.14
N ALA A 372 29.96 -4.87 -16.31
CA ALA A 372 30.52 -6.22 -16.28
C ALA A 372 29.47 -7.24 -15.78
N PHE A 373 28.82 -6.94 -14.66
CA PHE A 373 27.74 -7.76 -14.10
C PHE A 373 26.59 -7.98 -15.09
N TRP A 374 26.18 -6.93 -15.80
CA TRP A 374 25.13 -6.98 -16.82
C TRP A 374 25.52 -7.87 -18.01
N ARG A 375 26.77 -7.84 -18.45
CA ARG A 375 27.25 -8.73 -19.52
C ARG A 375 27.21 -10.21 -19.13
N GLU A 376 27.48 -10.52 -17.87
CA GLU A 376 27.53 -11.90 -17.37
C GLU A 376 26.15 -12.45 -17.00
N ASN A 377 25.29 -11.61 -16.42
CA ASN A 377 24.05 -12.06 -15.76
C ASN A 377 22.78 -11.45 -16.37
N GLY A 378 22.89 -10.38 -17.15
CA GLY A 378 21.76 -9.53 -17.56
C GLY A 378 20.68 -10.28 -18.35
N GLU A 379 21.05 -11.12 -19.32
CA GLU A 379 20.09 -11.90 -20.10
C GLU A 379 19.32 -12.92 -19.26
N ILE A 380 20.01 -13.62 -18.35
CA ILE A 380 19.41 -14.65 -17.49
C ILE A 380 18.46 -13.99 -16.47
N LEU A 381 18.92 -12.92 -15.82
CA LEU A 381 18.12 -12.19 -14.84
C LEU A 381 16.92 -11.49 -15.48
N ALA A 382 17.08 -10.94 -16.69
CA ALA A 382 15.98 -10.29 -17.39
C ALA A 382 14.94 -11.29 -17.91
N SER A 383 15.37 -12.41 -18.48
CA SER A 383 14.47 -13.45 -19.03
C SER A 383 13.72 -14.24 -17.95
N GLY A 384 14.32 -14.41 -16.77
CA GLY A 384 13.68 -15.05 -15.62
C GLY A 384 12.73 -14.17 -14.83
N SER A 385 12.57 -12.89 -15.19
CA SER A 385 11.76 -11.93 -14.43
C SER A 385 10.26 -12.16 -14.63
N THR A 386 9.50 -12.07 -13.53
CA THR A 386 8.04 -11.98 -13.60
C THR A 386 7.58 -10.67 -14.25
N TYR A 387 8.45 -9.64 -14.31
CA TYR A 387 8.18 -8.32 -14.89
C TYR A 387 9.12 -8.07 -16.08
N PRO A 388 8.94 -8.79 -17.22
CA PRO A 388 9.85 -8.73 -18.36
C PRO A 388 10.06 -7.32 -18.91
N GLU A 389 9.04 -6.48 -18.89
CA GLU A 389 9.08 -5.13 -19.45
C GLU A 389 9.88 -4.12 -18.61
N ALA A 390 10.00 -4.39 -17.31
CA ALA A 390 10.75 -3.59 -16.35
C ALA A 390 12.05 -4.27 -15.89
N ALA A 391 12.35 -5.48 -16.39
CA ALA A 391 13.38 -6.35 -15.83
C ALA A 391 14.77 -5.70 -15.80
N ALA A 392 15.18 -5.03 -16.88
CA ALA A 392 16.48 -4.37 -16.94
C ALA A 392 16.61 -3.23 -15.90
N GLN A 393 15.55 -2.47 -15.69
CA GLN A 393 15.50 -1.43 -14.67
C GLN A 393 15.55 -2.04 -13.26
N LEU A 394 14.82 -3.13 -13.02
CA LEU A 394 14.84 -3.87 -11.76
C LEU A 394 16.25 -4.39 -11.43
N VAL A 395 16.98 -4.93 -12.42
CA VAL A 395 18.36 -5.40 -12.23
C VAL A 395 19.31 -4.25 -11.86
N MET A 396 19.24 -3.11 -12.57
CA MET A 396 20.03 -1.93 -12.23
C MET A 396 19.72 -1.43 -10.82
N MET A 397 18.44 -1.34 -10.47
CA MET A 397 18.03 -0.90 -9.14
C MET A 397 18.50 -1.86 -8.05
N ALA A 398 18.37 -3.18 -8.25
CA ALA A 398 18.86 -4.18 -7.31
C ALA A 398 20.39 -4.09 -7.12
N TYR A 399 21.13 -3.87 -8.20
CA TYR A 399 22.57 -3.65 -8.13
C TYR A 399 22.92 -2.39 -7.34
N LEU A 400 22.28 -1.26 -7.64
CA LEU A 400 22.47 -0.02 -6.89
C LEU A 400 22.14 -0.21 -5.41
N HIS A 401 21.02 -0.86 -5.09
CA HIS A 401 20.66 -1.16 -3.70
C HIS A 401 21.76 -1.93 -2.99
N ARG A 402 22.30 -2.99 -3.61
CA ARG A 402 23.35 -3.79 -2.99
C ARG A 402 24.59 -2.96 -2.65
N ILE A 403 24.98 -2.05 -3.54
CA ILE A 403 26.26 -1.30 -3.44
C ILE A 403 26.12 0.01 -2.63
N VAL A 404 24.98 0.68 -2.72
CA VAL A 404 24.71 1.95 -2.05
C VAL A 404 24.20 1.72 -0.62
N ASN A 405 23.31 0.74 -0.42
CA ASN A 405 22.68 0.53 0.89
C ASN A 405 23.71 0.01 1.91
N GLY A 406 23.88 0.77 3.00
CA GLY A 406 24.89 0.57 4.03
C GLY A 406 25.65 1.85 4.40
N ALA A 407 25.69 2.83 3.49
CA ALA A 407 26.29 4.15 3.77
C ALA A 407 25.65 5.32 3.00
N GLY A 408 24.64 5.09 2.15
CA GLY A 408 23.96 6.13 1.37
C GLY A 408 22.50 5.79 1.09
N PHE A 409 21.81 6.66 0.34
CA PHE A 409 20.38 6.58 0.03
C PHE A 409 20.17 6.60 -1.49
N ILE A 410 19.10 5.95 -1.95
CA ILE A 410 18.64 6.03 -3.35
C ILE A 410 17.22 6.59 -3.34
N ASP A 411 17.08 7.87 -3.73
CA ASP A 411 15.77 8.46 -3.95
C ASP A 411 15.28 8.15 -5.35
N ARG A 412 13.95 8.13 -5.47
CA ARG A 412 13.29 7.95 -6.75
C ARG A 412 12.22 9.01 -6.90
N GLU A 413 12.24 9.73 -8.02
CA GLU A 413 11.17 10.67 -8.38
C GLU A 413 10.35 10.10 -9.54
N TYR A 414 9.02 10.14 -9.40
CA TYR A 414 8.08 9.93 -10.50
C TYR A 414 7.40 11.28 -10.60
N GLY A 415 7.83 12.13 -11.52
CA GLY A 415 7.12 13.38 -11.72
C GLY A 415 5.66 13.08 -12.07
N VAL A 416 4.70 13.71 -11.40
CA VAL A 416 3.30 13.67 -11.82
C VAL A 416 3.24 14.17 -13.26
N GLY A 417 3.01 13.26 -14.22
CA GLY A 417 3.01 13.56 -15.66
C GLY A 417 4.34 13.33 -16.40
N ARG A 418 5.44 12.97 -15.71
CA ARG A 418 6.73 12.62 -16.35
C ARG A 418 6.92 11.10 -16.34
N ARG A 419 7.17 10.56 -17.52
CA ARG A 419 6.97 9.15 -17.83
C ARG A 419 8.06 8.19 -17.30
N ARG A 420 9.11 8.56 -16.55
CA ARG A 420 10.22 7.60 -16.27
C ARG A 420 10.87 7.71 -14.88
N ILE A 421 11.76 6.75 -14.57
CA ILE A 421 12.47 6.59 -13.29
C ILE A 421 13.73 7.46 -13.30
N ASP A 422 13.62 8.65 -12.71
CA ASP A 422 14.77 9.42 -12.27
C ASP A 422 15.28 8.81 -10.94
N LEU A 423 16.56 8.43 -10.87
CA LEU A 423 17.23 7.96 -9.66
C LEU A 423 18.22 9.01 -9.16
N LEU A 424 18.24 9.25 -7.86
CA LEU A 424 19.24 10.10 -7.20
C LEU A 424 19.93 9.32 -6.09
N ILE A 425 21.22 9.13 -6.24
CA ILE A 425 22.06 8.60 -5.17
C ILE A 425 22.46 9.77 -4.28
N ARG A 426 22.20 9.66 -2.97
CA ARG A 426 22.72 10.58 -1.94
C ARG A 426 23.71 9.82 -1.07
N GLN A 427 24.99 10.17 -1.15
CA GLN A 427 26.05 9.55 -0.36
C GLN A 427 26.61 10.57 0.64
N PRO A 428 26.28 10.46 1.94
CA PRO A 428 26.95 11.22 2.99
C PRO A 428 28.46 10.95 2.99
N TYR A 429 29.25 12.01 3.15
CA TYR A 429 30.70 11.94 3.25
C TYR A 429 31.21 13.03 4.20
N THR A 430 32.47 12.92 4.61
CA THR A 430 33.12 13.93 5.46
C THR A 430 34.23 14.59 4.67
N ASN A 431 34.18 15.91 4.57
CA ASN A 431 35.19 16.66 3.85
C ASN A 431 36.50 16.64 4.64
N GLU A 432 37.57 16.13 4.03
CA GLU A 432 38.88 15.99 4.69
C GLU A 432 39.52 17.34 5.05
N SER A 433 39.17 18.42 4.35
CA SER A 433 39.81 19.72 4.57
C SER A 433 39.32 20.46 5.82
N ASP A 434 38.05 20.28 6.19
CA ASP A 434 37.39 21.03 7.27
C ASP A 434 36.58 20.16 8.25
N GLY A 435 36.52 18.84 8.01
CA GLY A 435 35.75 17.90 8.83
C GLY A 435 34.24 18.05 8.70
N SER A 436 33.75 18.89 7.79
CA SER A 436 32.32 19.13 7.60
C SER A 436 31.63 17.92 6.97
N ARG A 437 30.37 17.70 7.37
CA ARG A 437 29.50 16.68 6.78
C ARG A 437 28.86 17.25 5.52
N ALA A 438 28.96 16.50 4.43
CA ALA A 438 28.38 16.86 3.14
C ALA A 438 27.71 15.64 2.49
N VAL A 439 26.98 15.86 1.41
CA VAL A 439 26.27 14.80 0.66
C VAL A 439 26.63 14.90 -0.80
N GLN A 440 27.24 13.84 -1.35
CA GLN A 440 27.40 13.68 -2.79
C GLN A 440 26.06 13.28 -3.39
N ARG A 441 25.73 13.85 -4.55
CA ARG A 441 24.49 13.62 -5.27
C ARG A 441 24.79 13.20 -6.70
N GLU A 442 24.25 12.07 -7.14
CA GLU A 442 24.46 11.52 -8.48
C GLU A 442 23.13 11.18 -9.13
N ALA A 443 22.85 11.78 -10.28
CA ALA A 443 21.59 11.60 -11.01
C ALA A 443 21.74 10.54 -12.12
N LEU A 444 20.77 9.62 -12.19
CA LEU A 444 20.68 8.61 -13.23
C LEU A 444 19.27 8.61 -13.86
N GLU A 445 19.22 8.52 -15.18
CA GLU A 445 17.98 8.33 -15.95
C GLU A 445 18.03 6.97 -16.66
N LEU A 446 16.95 6.19 -16.56
CA LEU A 446 16.89 4.83 -17.10
C LEU A 446 15.91 4.71 -18.28
N LYS A 447 16.39 4.17 -19.40
CA LYS A 447 15.60 3.89 -20.60
C LYS A 447 15.66 2.43 -20.99
N VAL A 448 14.54 1.93 -21.50
CA VAL A 448 14.48 0.64 -22.19
C VAL A 448 14.11 0.92 -23.66
N TRP A 449 14.93 0.41 -24.59
CA TRP A 449 14.68 0.44 -26.01
C TRP A 449 14.08 -0.89 -26.45
N ARG A 450 12.79 -0.85 -26.83
CA ARG A 450 12.00 -2.02 -27.19
C ARG A 450 11.76 -2.12 -28.69
N GLN A 451 11.39 -3.31 -29.14
CA GLN A 451 11.01 -3.55 -30.53
C GLN A 451 9.85 -2.63 -30.93
N GLY A 452 9.91 -2.06 -32.13
CA GLY A 452 8.88 -1.15 -32.65
C GLY A 452 8.86 0.25 -32.01
N ARG A 453 9.81 0.58 -31.13
CA ARG A 453 9.97 1.91 -30.54
C ARG A 453 11.22 2.62 -31.10
N PRO A 454 11.19 3.95 -31.27
CA PRO A 454 12.39 4.70 -31.64
C PRO A 454 13.45 4.62 -30.54
N ASP A 455 14.71 4.85 -30.91
CA ASP A 455 15.82 4.94 -29.96
C ASP A 455 15.51 6.02 -28.90
N PRO A 456 15.46 5.66 -27.59
CA PRO A 456 15.08 6.59 -26.55
C PRO A 456 16.18 7.59 -26.16
N LEU A 457 17.31 7.64 -26.89
CA LEU A 457 18.43 8.51 -26.58
C LEU A 457 18.03 9.99 -26.46
N THR A 458 17.40 10.56 -27.49
CA THR A 458 17.03 11.99 -27.50
C THR A 458 16.08 12.32 -26.36
N ASP A 459 15.04 11.50 -26.18
CA ASP A 459 14.07 11.65 -25.10
C ASP A 459 14.71 11.47 -23.71
N GLY A 460 15.77 10.66 -23.61
CA GLY A 460 16.51 10.45 -22.37
C GLY A 460 17.44 11.59 -22.02
N LEU A 461 18.13 12.15 -23.00
CA LEU A 461 18.96 13.32 -22.77
C LEU A 461 18.11 14.52 -22.35
N ALA A 462 16.95 14.72 -22.96
CA ALA A 462 16.03 15.80 -22.56
C ALA A 462 15.50 15.62 -21.13
N GLN A 463 15.11 14.39 -20.75
CA GLN A 463 14.59 14.12 -19.41
C GLN A 463 15.68 14.21 -18.33
N LEU A 464 16.88 13.70 -18.61
CA LEU A 464 18.01 13.86 -17.71
C LEU A 464 18.37 15.34 -17.54
N ASP A 465 18.33 16.15 -18.60
CA ASP A 465 18.62 17.58 -18.52
C ASP A 465 17.64 18.33 -17.60
N ASP A 466 16.33 18.11 -17.79
CA ASP A 466 15.27 18.63 -16.92
C ASP A 466 15.49 18.22 -15.45
N TYR A 467 16.00 17.01 -15.23
CA TYR A 467 16.27 16.50 -13.88
C TYR A 467 17.50 17.16 -13.26
N LEU A 468 18.57 17.31 -14.03
CA LEU A 468 19.80 18.00 -13.63
C LEU A 468 19.55 19.47 -13.33
N ASP A 469 18.67 20.14 -14.08
CA ASP A 469 18.21 21.51 -13.81
C ASP A 469 17.54 21.60 -12.43
N ARG A 470 16.54 20.74 -12.16
CA ARG A 470 15.78 20.74 -10.91
C ARG A 470 16.65 20.43 -9.69
N THR A 471 17.62 19.53 -9.86
CA THR A 471 18.50 19.11 -8.78
C THR A 471 19.75 19.97 -8.67
N GLU A 472 19.94 20.95 -9.56
CA GLU A 472 21.13 21.80 -9.64
C GLU A 472 22.42 20.96 -9.75
N LEU A 473 22.39 19.92 -10.59
CA LEU A 473 23.53 19.05 -10.84
C LEU A 473 24.20 19.38 -12.19
N PRO A 474 25.55 19.42 -12.24
CA PRO A 474 26.27 19.77 -13.45
C PRO A 474 26.35 18.61 -14.46
N THR A 475 26.13 17.37 -14.03
CA THR A 475 26.25 16.15 -14.85
C THR A 475 25.41 15.01 -14.27
N GLY A 476 25.23 13.95 -15.04
CA GLY A 476 24.51 12.73 -14.67
C GLY A 476 24.77 11.59 -15.64
N THR A 477 24.08 10.47 -15.44
CA THR A 477 24.21 9.27 -16.26
C THR A 477 22.89 8.89 -16.92
N LEU A 478 22.90 8.70 -18.23
CA LEU A 478 21.80 8.07 -18.98
C LEU A 478 22.15 6.60 -19.21
N VAL A 479 21.29 5.68 -18.79
CA VAL A 479 21.42 4.25 -19.08
C VAL A 479 20.33 3.83 -20.06
N VAL A 480 20.72 3.25 -21.19
CA VAL A 480 19.79 2.75 -22.22
C VAL A 480 19.96 1.24 -22.37
N PHE A 481 18.98 0.48 -21.90
CA PHE A 481 18.89 -0.96 -22.08
C PHE A 481 18.25 -1.30 -23.42
N ASP A 482 19.01 -1.84 -24.36
CA ASP A 482 18.51 -2.29 -25.66
C ASP A 482 17.97 -3.72 -25.57
N THR A 483 16.67 -3.87 -25.40
CA THR A 483 16.01 -5.18 -25.22
C THR A 483 15.38 -5.68 -26.52
N ARG A 484 15.76 -5.13 -27.68
CA ARG A 484 15.21 -5.54 -28.97
C ARG A 484 15.70 -6.96 -29.34
N PRO A 485 14.85 -7.82 -29.92
CA PRO A 485 15.27 -9.15 -30.36
C PRO A 485 16.42 -9.13 -31.38
N GLU A 486 16.49 -8.08 -32.21
CA GLU A 486 17.53 -7.88 -33.22
C GLU A 486 18.78 -7.15 -32.73
N ALA A 487 18.83 -6.77 -31.45
CA ALA A 487 19.98 -6.09 -30.89
C ALA A 487 21.21 -7.01 -30.86
N ALA A 488 22.40 -6.42 -30.97
CA ALA A 488 23.65 -7.17 -30.83
C ALA A 488 23.71 -7.85 -29.44
N PRO A 489 24.47 -8.96 -29.30
CA PRO A 489 24.67 -9.62 -28.02
C PRO A 489 25.09 -8.63 -26.92
N VAL A 490 24.67 -8.87 -25.66
CA VAL A 490 24.92 -7.93 -24.55
C VAL A 490 26.40 -7.53 -24.43
N HIS A 491 27.33 -8.46 -24.66
CA HIS A 491 28.76 -8.18 -24.61
C HIS A 491 29.23 -7.14 -25.64
N ASP A 492 28.65 -7.16 -26.85
CA ASP A 492 29.00 -6.28 -27.97
C ASP A 492 28.33 -4.91 -27.86
N ARG A 493 27.08 -4.86 -27.38
CA ARG A 493 26.31 -3.61 -27.29
C ARG A 493 26.56 -2.81 -26.01
N THR A 494 27.10 -3.44 -24.97
CA THR A 494 27.35 -2.75 -23.69
C THR A 494 28.56 -1.82 -23.83
N ALA A 495 28.33 -0.51 -23.89
CA ALA A 495 29.37 0.48 -24.16
C ALA A 495 29.12 1.82 -23.44
N PHE A 496 30.22 2.50 -23.13
CA PHE A 496 30.22 3.85 -22.58
C PHE A 496 30.52 4.88 -23.66
N SER A 497 29.83 6.02 -23.61
CA SER A 497 30.15 7.20 -24.41
C SER A 497 29.78 8.47 -23.65
N THR A 498 30.27 9.61 -24.13
CA THR A 498 29.89 10.92 -23.61
C THR A 498 28.86 11.56 -24.53
N GLN A 499 27.82 12.14 -23.97
CA GLN A 499 26.77 12.85 -24.70
C GLN A 499 26.62 14.28 -24.17
N THR A 500 25.96 15.12 -24.97
CA THR A 500 25.62 16.50 -24.60
C THR A 500 24.11 16.63 -24.48
N THR A 501 23.62 17.15 -23.37
CA THR A 501 22.19 17.43 -23.15
C THR A 501 21.73 18.66 -23.95
N PRO A 502 20.41 18.89 -24.12
CA PRO A 502 19.90 20.09 -24.80
C PRO A 502 20.43 21.42 -24.25
N SER A 503 20.62 21.53 -22.93
CA SER A 503 21.20 22.72 -22.28
C SER A 503 22.74 22.75 -22.29
N GLY A 504 23.40 21.80 -22.95
CA GLY A 504 24.85 21.79 -23.13
C GLY A 504 25.65 21.11 -22.01
N ARG A 505 25.01 20.33 -21.13
CA ARG A 505 25.72 19.58 -20.08
C ARG A 505 26.36 18.32 -20.66
N THR A 506 27.58 18.03 -20.21
CA THR A 506 28.27 16.77 -20.53
C THR A 506 27.74 15.67 -19.60
N VAL A 507 27.23 14.58 -20.17
CA VAL A 507 26.68 13.44 -19.41
C VAL A 507 27.27 12.11 -19.89
N THR A 508 27.27 11.13 -19.01
CA THR A 508 27.70 9.75 -19.33
C THR A 508 26.54 8.98 -19.93
N LEU A 509 26.74 8.32 -21.07
CA LEU A 509 25.81 7.36 -21.65
C LEU A 509 26.37 5.95 -21.49
N LEU A 510 25.63 5.09 -20.78
CA LEU A 510 25.81 3.65 -20.80
C LEU A 510 24.71 3.04 -21.68
N ARG A 511 25.09 2.49 -22.84
CA ARG A 511 24.20 1.58 -23.59
C ARG A 511 24.47 0.15 -23.11
N ALA A 512 23.43 -0.62 -22.82
CA ALA A 512 23.48 -1.94 -22.18
C ALA A 512 22.52 -2.94 -22.85
#